data_AF-A0A1W9ZKH2-F1
#
_entry.id   AF-A0A1W9ZKH2-F1
#
_cell.length_a   1.000
_cell.length_b   1.000
_cell.length_c   1.000
_cell.angle_alpha   90.00
_cell.angle_beta   90.00
_cell.angle_gamma   90.00
#
_symmetry.space_group_name_H-M   'P 1'
#
loop_
_entity.id
_entity.type
_entity.pdbx_description
1 polymer ?
#
loop_
_entity_poly.entity_id
_entity_poly.type
_entity_poly.pdbx_seq_one_letter_code
_entity_poly.pdbx_strand_id
1 'polypeptide(L)'
;MSETEPISTETPEPAEVEVTAPESEETPQAEADTFSREYVTELRNETKEHRVKAEGFAARLHTELVRATGRLADPTELPFRAEHLDDPDALKAAIDELLTRKPHYAARTPQGNIGQGVKDQGKGPLNLVSHLKTLV
;
A
#
# COMPACT_ATOMS: atom_id res chain seq x y z
N MET A 1 68.56 -20.09 3.64
CA MET A 1 67.73 -21.18 4.17
C MET A 1 66.36 -20.61 4.47
N SER A 2 65.34 -21.11 3.77
CA SER A 2 63.89 -21.15 4.06
C SER A 2 63.21 -19.81 4.42
N GLU A 3 62.41 -19.16 3.57
CA GLU A 3 61.13 -19.57 2.92
C GLU A 3 59.98 -19.68 3.94
N THR A 4 59.07 -18.71 3.93
CA THR A 4 57.61 -18.88 4.05
C THR A 4 56.91 -17.58 3.61
N GLU A 5 55.89 -17.74 2.78
CA GLU A 5 55.25 -16.81 1.86
C GLU A 5 54.19 -15.90 2.51
N PRO A 6 53.86 -14.73 1.93
CA PRO A 6 52.61 -14.04 2.22
C PRO A 6 51.42 -14.73 1.53
N ILE A 7 50.39 -15.02 2.32
CA ILE A 7 49.11 -15.60 1.88
C ILE A 7 48.50 -14.76 0.74
N SER A 8 48.28 -15.45 -0.37
CA SER A 8 47.52 -15.01 -1.52
C SER A 8 46.04 -15.28 -1.22
N THR A 9 45.24 -14.24 -1.05
CA THR A 9 43.77 -14.40 -0.96
C THR A 9 43.17 -14.08 -2.32
N GLU A 10 43.06 -15.16 -3.08
CA GLU A 10 42.14 -15.46 -4.19
C GLU A 10 41.08 -14.38 -4.50
N THR A 11 41.23 -13.79 -5.68
CA THR A 11 40.17 -13.10 -6.40
C THR A 11 39.15 -14.15 -6.85
N PRO A 12 37.85 -14.02 -6.53
CA PRO A 12 36.87 -14.98 -7.02
C PRO A 12 36.72 -14.84 -8.54
N GLU A 13 37.02 -15.94 -9.20
CA GLU A 13 36.74 -16.31 -10.58
C GLU A 13 35.30 -15.93 -10.97
N PRO A 14 35.06 -15.23 -12.09
CA PRO A 14 33.71 -14.99 -12.56
C PRO A 14 33.14 -16.32 -13.07
N ALA A 15 32.17 -16.85 -12.35
CA ALA A 15 31.35 -17.96 -12.82
C ALA A 15 30.76 -17.60 -14.20
N GLU A 16 31.11 -18.41 -15.19
CA GLU A 16 30.61 -18.35 -16.55
C GLU A 16 29.11 -18.68 -16.53
N VAL A 17 28.27 -17.64 -16.59
CA VAL A 17 26.83 -17.79 -16.76
C VAL A 17 26.60 -18.09 -18.23
N GLU A 18 26.34 -19.36 -18.53
CA GLU A 18 25.85 -19.82 -19.84
C GLU A 18 24.49 -19.16 -20.11
N VAL A 19 24.51 -18.05 -20.85
CA VAL A 19 23.30 -17.41 -21.37
C VAL A 19 22.81 -18.30 -22.51
N THR A 20 21.95 -19.26 -22.19
CA THR A 20 21.08 -19.89 -23.20
C THR A 20 20.19 -18.79 -23.77
N ALA A 21 20.58 -18.26 -24.93
CA ALA A 21 19.74 -17.42 -25.75
C ALA A 21 18.43 -18.17 -26.04
N PRO A 22 17.26 -17.53 -25.92
CA PRO A 22 16.02 -18.16 -26.35
C PRO A 22 16.14 -18.44 -27.85
N GLU A 23 15.99 -19.72 -28.22
CA GLU A 23 15.86 -20.17 -29.59
C GLU A 23 14.69 -19.41 -30.23
N SER A 24 15.02 -18.47 -31.11
CA SER A 24 14.03 -17.72 -31.88
C SER A 24 13.30 -18.71 -32.79
N GLU A 25 12.09 -19.09 -32.42
CA GLU A 25 11.12 -19.63 -33.38
C GLU A 25 10.94 -18.58 -34.49
N GLU A 26 11.45 -18.91 -35.67
CA GLU A 26 11.37 -18.11 -36.90
C GLU A 26 9.89 -18.02 -37.32
N THR A 27 9.18 -17.05 -36.74
CA THR A 27 7.87 -16.66 -37.25
C THR A 27 8.08 -16.06 -38.64
N PRO A 28 7.26 -16.42 -39.66
CA PRO A 28 7.40 -15.87 -41.00
C PRO A 28 7.33 -14.35 -40.89
N GLN A 29 8.42 -13.69 -41.31
CA GLN A 29 8.60 -12.25 -41.27
C GLN A 29 7.59 -11.60 -42.19
N ALA A 30 6.37 -11.39 -41.69
CA ALA A 30 5.40 -10.51 -42.30
C ALA A 30 6.09 -9.15 -42.45
N GLU A 31 6.12 -8.63 -43.67
CA GLU A 31 6.70 -7.31 -43.95
C GLU A 31 6.16 -6.31 -42.93
N ALA A 32 7.02 -5.80 -42.07
CA ALA A 32 6.59 -4.99 -40.94
C ALA A 32 6.00 -3.67 -41.45
N ASP A 33 4.69 -3.51 -41.30
CA ASP A 33 4.02 -2.24 -41.56
C ASP A 33 4.70 -1.12 -40.76
N THR A 34 5.21 -0.11 -41.47
CA THR A 34 5.90 1.02 -40.85
C THR A 34 4.90 2.09 -40.43
N PHE A 35 4.85 2.40 -39.14
CA PHE A 35 3.98 3.45 -38.60
C PHE A 35 4.53 4.86 -38.84
N SER A 36 3.64 5.84 -39.01
CA SER A 36 4.03 7.25 -39.13
C SER A 36 4.64 7.76 -37.82
N ARG A 37 5.59 8.70 -37.91
CA ARG A 37 6.22 9.30 -36.73
C ARG A 37 5.22 9.99 -35.81
N GLU A 38 4.22 10.65 -36.41
CA GLU A 38 3.16 11.36 -35.68
C GLU A 38 2.36 10.38 -34.83
N TYR A 39 1.89 9.28 -35.41
CA TYR A 39 1.13 8.24 -34.72
C TYR A 39 1.89 7.65 -33.52
N VAL A 40 3.16 7.27 -33.71
CA VAL A 40 3.96 6.68 -32.62
C VAL A 40 4.23 7.74 -31.52
N THR A 41 4.33 9.02 -31.87
CA THR A 41 4.54 10.09 -30.89
C THR A 41 3.30 10.32 -30.04
N GLU A 42 2.12 10.36 -30.68
CA GLU A 42 0.82 10.43 -30.00
C GLU A 42 0.65 9.25 -29.04
N LEU A 43 0.86 8.02 -29.51
CA LEU A 43 0.76 6.81 -28.69
C LEU A 43 1.72 6.85 -27.48
N ARG A 44 2.94 7.37 -27.65
CA ARG A 44 3.88 7.56 -26.53
C ARG A 44 3.36 8.58 -25.52
N ASN A 45 2.70 9.64 -25.96
CA ASN A 45 2.15 10.64 -25.07
C ASN A 45 0.93 10.08 -24.31
N GLU A 46 0.04 9.38 -25.00
CA GLU A 46 -1.11 8.71 -24.39
C GLU A 46 -0.67 7.68 -23.34
N THR A 47 0.25 6.78 -23.70
CA THR A 47 0.76 5.76 -22.77
C THR A 47 1.43 6.38 -21.54
N LYS A 48 2.17 7.49 -21.70
CA LYS A 48 2.70 8.25 -20.56
C LYS A 48 1.60 8.80 -19.67
N GLU A 49 0.59 9.44 -20.26
CA GLU A 49 -0.55 9.96 -19.49
C GLU A 49 -1.28 8.86 -18.74
N HIS A 50 -1.52 7.72 -19.37
CA HIS A 50 -2.17 6.58 -18.75
C HIS A 50 -1.37 6.02 -17.59
N ARG A 51 -0.04 5.94 -17.71
CA ARG A 51 0.83 5.51 -16.61
C ARG A 51 0.75 6.45 -15.42
N VAL A 52 0.86 7.76 -15.65
CA VAL A 52 0.77 8.77 -14.58
C VAL A 52 -0.60 8.73 -13.89
N LYS A 53 -1.68 8.59 -14.68
CA LYS A 53 -3.04 8.47 -14.13
C LYS A 53 -3.20 7.18 -13.32
N ALA A 54 -2.70 6.05 -13.82
CA ALA A 54 -2.76 4.76 -13.14
C ALA A 54 -1.98 4.78 -11.81
N GLU A 55 -0.76 5.32 -11.79
CA GLU A 55 0.04 5.49 -10.56
C GLU A 55 -0.68 6.37 -9.54
N GLY A 56 -1.28 7.48 -9.99
CA GLY A 56 -2.06 8.37 -9.12
C GLY A 56 -3.31 7.73 -8.54
N PHE A 57 -4.04 6.91 -9.31
CA PHE A 57 -5.21 6.17 -8.81
C PHE A 57 -4.82 5.02 -7.89
N ALA A 58 -3.74 4.30 -8.19
CA ALA A 58 -3.23 3.23 -7.34
C ALA A 58 -2.84 3.74 -5.95
N ALA A 59 -2.15 4.88 -5.88
CA ALA A 59 -1.80 5.53 -4.62
C ALA A 59 -3.05 5.94 -3.81
N ARG A 60 -4.06 6.54 -4.48
CA ARG A 60 -5.33 6.91 -3.84
C ARG A 60 -6.09 5.71 -3.30
N LEU A 61 -6.18 4.64 -4.09
CA LEU A 61 -6.83 3.39 -3.69
C LEU A 61 -6.14 2.79 -2.48
N HIS A 62 -4.81 2.74 -2.48
CA HIS A 62 -4.03 2.25 -1.34
C HIS A 62 -4.34 3.04 -0.06
N THR A 63 -4.34 4.37 -0.10
CA THR A 63 -4.72 5.19 1.06
C THR A 63 -6.14 4.93 1.55
N GLU A 64 -7.11 4.70 0.65
CA GLU A 64 -8.49 4.41 1.03
C GLU A 64 -8.65 2.99 1.60
N LEU A 65 -7.92 2.00 1.08
CA LEU A 65 -7.88 0.64 1.67
C LEU A 65 -7.30 0.68 3.08
N VAL A 66 -6.19 1.41 3.28
CA VAL A 66 -5.59 1.61 4.61
C VAL A 66 -6.57 2.30 5.54
N ARG A 67 -7.25 3.36 5.08
CA ARG A 67 -8.28 4.07 5.84
C ARG A 67 -9.44 3.15 6.23
N ALA A 68 -9.90 2.30 5.32
CA ALA A 68 -10.98 1.35 5.56
C ALA A 68 -10.64 0.34 6.67
N THR A 69 -9.36 0.02 6.87
CA THR A 69 -8.96 -0.83 8.01
C THR A 69 -9.21 -0.17 9.37
N GLY A 70 -9.18 1.16 9.45
CA GLY A 70 -9.38 1.93 10.69
C GLY A 70 -8.27 1.74 11.74
N ARG A 71 -7.16 1.08 11.40
CA ARG A 71 -6.08 0.74 12.36
C ARG A 71 -5.05 1.84 12.52
N LEU A 72 -4.78 2.62 11.47
CA LEU A 72 -3.86 3.75 11.50
C LEU A 72 -4.59 5.06 11.77
N ALA A 73 -3.93 5.96 12.52
CA ALA A 73 -4.41 7.33 12.71
C ALA A 73 -4.31 8.17 11.42
N ASP A 74 -3.23 7.98 10.66
CA ASP A 74 -3.01 8.61 9.35
C ASP A 74 -2.72 7.52 8.30
N PRO A 75 -3.55 7.37 7.25
CA PRO A 75 -3.36 6.36 6.22
C PRO A 75 -2.14 6.62 5.32
N THR A 76 -1.56 7.83 5.34
CA THR A 76 -0.39 8.20 4.51
C THR A 76 0.94 7.72 5.08
N GLU A 77 0.96 7.23 6.33
CA GLU A 77 2.16 6.73 7.02
C GLU A 77 2.62 5.34 6.52
N LEU A 78 1.73 4.59 5.85
CA LEU A 78 2.10 3.34 5.20
C LEU A 78 2.57 3.63 3.77
N PRO A 79 3.84 3.34 3.41
CA PRO A 79 4.32 3.56 2.05
C PRO A 79 3.57 2.66 1.06
N PHE A 80 3.33 3.22 -0.13
CA PHE A 80 2.71 2.49 -1.23
C PHE A 80 3.57 1.29 -1.64
N ARG A 81 2.95 0.12 -1.74
CA ARG A 81 3.52 -1.09 -2.37
C ARG A 81 2.42 -1.74 -3.20
N ALA A 82 2.76 -2.19 -4.41
CA ALA A 82 1.79 -2.81 -5.32
C ALA A 82 1.15 -4.06 -4.70
N GLU A 83 1.92 -4.84 -3.96
CA GLU A 83 1.46 -6.05 -3.25
C GLU A 83 0.28 -5.79 -2.31
N HIS A 84 0.17 -4.58 -1.74
CA HIS A 84 -0.94 -4.23 -0.85
C HIS A 84 -2.30 -4.09 -1.58
N LEU A 85 -2.29 -3.92 -2.91
CA LEU A 85 -3.52 -3.83 -3.72
C LEU A 85 -4.02 -5.20 -4.14
N ASP A 86 -3.09 -6.13 -4.40
CA ASP A 86 -3.40 -7.47 -4.89
C ASP A 86 -3.71 -8.44 -3.75
N ASP A 87 -3.01 -8.31 -2.62
CA ASP A 87 -3.17 -9.18 -1.46
C ASP A 87 -3.60 -8.40 -0.19
N PRO A 88 -4.85 -8.58 0.28
CA PRO A 88 -5.33 -7.92 1.50
C PRO A 88 -4.63 -8.41 2.77
N ASP A 89 -4.05 -9.62 2.79
CA ASP A 89 -3.36 -10.15 3.97
C ASP A 89 -1.94 -9.58 4.07
N ALA A 90 -1.24 -9.39 2.94
CA ALA A 90 0.01 -8.62 2.90
C ALA A 90 -0.17 -7.19 3.43
N LEU A 91 -1.27 -6.52 3.07
CA LEU A 91 -1.60 -5.19 3.61
C LEU A 91 -1.75 -5.22 5.14
N LYS A 92 -2.50 -6.18 5.69
CA LYS A 92 -2.69 -6.30 7.15
C LYS A 92 -1.37 -6.58 7.86
N ALA A 93 -0.55 -7.49 7.32
CA ALA A 93 0.75 -7.84 7.88
C ALA A 93 1.68 -6.61 7.93
N ALA A 94 1.72 -5.82 6.86
CA ALA A 94 2.50 -4.58 6.82
C ALA A 94 2.02 -3.55 7.84
N ILE A 95 0.71 -3.44 8.05
CA ILE A 95 0.12 -2.60 9.10
C ILE A 95 0.54 -3.11 10.49
N ASP A 96 0.45 -4.41 10.73
CA ASP A 96 0.82 -5.03 12.02
C ASP A 96 2.30 -4.85 12.36
N GLU A 97 3.18 -5.04 11.37
CA GLU A 97 4.62 -4.78 11.53
C GLU A 97 4.88 -3.30 11.85
N LEU A 98 4.22 -2.38 11.14
CA LEU A 98 4.35 -0.95 11.36
C LEU A 98 3.91 -0.55 12.76
N LEU A 99 2.76 -1.05 13.23
CA LEU A 99 2.23 -0.77 14.57
C LEU A 99 3.09 -1.39 15.67
N THR A 100 3.66 -2.57 15.44
CA THR A 100 4.59 -3.22 16.39
C THR A 100 5.84 -2.38 16.59
N ARG A 101 6.41 -1.84 15.51
CA ARG A 101 7.60 -0.98 15.55
C ARG A 101 7.30 0.43 16.04
N LYS A 102 6.14 0.98 15.68
CA LYS A 102 5.72 2.35 15.98
C LYS A 102 4.28 2.38 16.50
N PRO A 103 4.08 2.06 17.78
CA PRO A 103 2.74 1.95 18.37
C PRO A 103 1.97 3.27 18.41
N HIS A 104 2.65 4.41 18.28
CA HIS A 104 2.02 5.72 18.29
C HIS A 104 1.21 6.04 17.03
N TYR A 105 1.40 5.30 15.93
CA TYR A 105 0.60 5.43 14.70
C TYR A 105 -0.77 4.75 14.79
N ALA A 106 -1.02 3.95 15.82
CA ALA A 106 -2.32 3.33 16.03
C ALA A 106 -3.41 4.41 16.17
N ALA A 107 -4.56 4.14 15.56
CA ALA A 107 -5.73 4.99 15.66
C ALA A 107 -6.11 5.19 17.13
N ARG A 108 -6.18 6.46 17.57
CA ARG A 108 -6.56 6.84 18.94
C ARG A 108 -8.01 7.28 19.00
N THR A 109 -8.91 6.55 18.34
CA THR A 109 -10.34 6.86 18.42
C THR A 109 -10.88 6.32 19.74
N PRO A 110 -11.32 7.17 20.69
CA PRO A 110 -11.98 6.69 21.88
C PRO A 110 -13.30 6.05 21.45
N GLN A 111 -13.38 4.73 21.56
CA GLN A 111 -14.61 3.98 21.32
C GLN A 111 -15.38 3.87 22.63
N GLY A 112 -16.66 4.25 22.60
CA GLY A 112 -17.57 4.18 23.75
C GLY A 112 -17.95 5.54 24.34
N ASN A 113 -18.76 5.48 25.38
CA ASN A 113 -19.28 6.67 26.05
C ASN A 113 -18.17 7.27 26.94
N ILE A 114 -17.50 8.32 26.45
CA ILE A 114 -16.40 9.06 27.12
C ILE A 114 -16.81 9.70 28.46
N GLY A 115 -18.05 9.49 28.90
CA GLY A 115 -18.52 9.81 30.24
C GLY A 115 -18.70 11.31 30.49
N GLN A 116 -18.62 12.12 29.44
CA GLN A 116 -18.68 13.57 29.51
C GLN A 116 -20.09 14.05 29.13
N GLY A 117 -20.77 14.66 30.10
CA GLY A 117 -22.17 15.08 29.98
C GLY A 117 -23.07 14.40 31.02
N VAL A 118 -24.24 14.99 31.28
CA VAL A 118 -25.27 14.39 32.13
C VAL A 118 -25.71 13.08 31.45
N LYS A 119 -25.22 11.97 31.98
CA LYS A 119 -25.73 10.64 31.62
C LYS A 119 -27.18 10.63 32.04
N ASP A 120 -28.08 10.21 31.16
CA ASP A 120 -29.45 9.90 31.53
C ASP A 120 -29.41 8.68 32.48
N GLN A 121 -29.09 8.95 33.75
CA GLN A 121 -29.13 7.98 34.82
C GLN A 121 -30.61 7.74 35.11
N GLY A 122 -31.22 6.87 34.31
CA GLY A 122 -32.48 6.23 34.62
C GLY A 122 -33.68 7.16 34.77
N LYS A 123 -33.90 8.12 33.87
CA LYS A 123 -35.22 8.74 33.77
C LYS A 123 -36.11 7.83 32.94
N GLY A 124 -36.98 7.08 33.61
CA GLY A 124 -38.08 6.37 32.95
C GLY A 124 -38.89 7.32 32.03
N PRO A 125 -39.75 6.78 31.15
CA PRO A 125 -40.45 7.57 30.13
C PRO A 125 -41.10 8.79 30.76
N LEU A 126 -40.81 9.98 30.22
CA LEU A 126 -41.26 11.25 30.77
C LEU A 126 -42.80 11.28 30.83
N ASN A 127 -43.35 11.05 32.02
CA ASN A 127 -44.78 11.09 32.25
C ASN A 127 -45.23 12.53 32.56
N LEU A 128 -45.73 13.21 31.53
CA LEU A 128 -46.23 14.60 31.61
C LEU A 128 -47.35 14.76 32.65
N VAL A 129 -48.19 13.74 32.85
CA VAL A 129 -49.30 13.79 33.82
C VAL A 129 -48.76 13.86 35.25
N SER A 130 -47.66 13.15 35.54
CA SER A 130 -47.00 13.20 36.84
C SER A 130 -46.38 14.58 37.13
N HIS A 131 -45.83 15.24 36.11
CA HIS A 131 -45.16 16.53 36.27
C HIS A 131 -46.12 17.72 36.41
N LEU A 132 -47.31 17.63 35.80
CA LEU A 132 -48.40 18.59 35.97
C LEU A 132 -49.05 18.47 37.35
N LYS A 133 -49.19 17.25 37.86
CA LYS A 133 -49.76 16.98 39.19
C LYS A 133 -48.88 17.49 40.34
N THR A 134 -47.58 17.67 40.13
CA THR A 134 -46.67 18.28 41.10
C THR A 134 -46.70 19.81 41.12
N LEU A 135 -47.39 20.46 40.18
CA LEU A 135 -47.40 21.93 40.01
C LEU A 135 -48.65 22.62 40.60
N VAL A 136 -49.63 21.83 41.06
CA VAL A 136 -50.90 22.28 41.68
C VAL A 136 -50.94 21.75 43.11
#